data_AF-A0A9E0L2P7-F1
#
_entry.id   AF-A0A9E0L2P7-F1
#
_cell.length_a   1.000
_cell.length_b   1.000
_cell.length_c   1.000
_cell.angle_alpha   90.00
_cell.angle_beta   90.00
_cell.angle_gamma   90.00
#
_symmetry.space_group_name_H-M   'P 1'
#
loop_
_entity.id
_entity.type
_entity.pdbx_description
1 polymer ?
#
loop_
_entity_poly.entity_id
_entity_poly.type
_entity_poly.pdbx_seq_one_letter_code
_entity_poly.pdbx_strand_id
1 'polypeptide(L)'
;ECHSLSGELSPIGPSARNLNGDLTYSSGSENQLAHWTKAGLLSGAPAPGAAPRTAVWTDTKAPLSDRARAYLDANCGHCHNPLGMASNSGLFLNLEEEDPAKQGILRRPVAAGRGSGGLEFDIDPGRPETSILLHRMNSVEPGVMMPELGRSLVDEDGVALVRDYLRSLPASR
;
A
#
# COMPACT_ATOMS: atom_id res chain seq x y z
N GLU A 1 -3.85 -4.63 17.59
CA GLU A 1 -5.06 -3.79 17.53
C GLU A 1 -5.01 -2.93 16.26
N CYS A 2 -6.16 -2.56 15.69
CA CYS A 2 -6.20 -1.55 14.62
C CYS A 2 -5.73 -0.22 15.19
N HIS A 3 -4.99 0.59 14.40
CA HIS A 3 -4.27 1.79 14.86
C HIS A 3 -3.09 1.54 15.81
N SER A 4 -2.55 0.32 15.89
CA SER A 4 -1.34 0.07 16.68
C SER A 4 -0.06 0.14 15.83
N LEU A 5 0.92 0.90 16.32
CA LEU A 5 2.28 0.98 15.79
C LEU A 5 3.25 0.75 16.97
N SER A 6 4.05 -0.33 16.94
CA SER A 6 4.94 -0.73 18.04
C SER A 6 4.24 -0.86 19.41
N GLY A 7 2.95 -1.21 19.42
CA GLY A 7 2.16 -1.31 20.66
C GLY A 7 1.56 0.02 21.15
N GLU A 8 1.82 1.13 20.46
CA GLU A 8 1.22 2.44 20.75
C GLU A 8 0.08 2.75 19.77
N LEU A 9 -0.95 3.44 20.27
CA LEU A 9 -2.06 3.90 19.44
C LEU A 9 -1.62 5.10 18.58
N SER A 10 -1.68 4.96 17.26
CA SER A 10 -1.29 5.98 16.30
C SER A 10 -2.39 6.19 15.24
N PRO A 11 -2.78 7.45 14.95
CA PRO A 11 -3.72 7.74 13.87
C PRO A 11 -3.21 7.23 12.53
N ILE A 12 -4.11 6.67 11.73
CA ILE A 12 -3.84 6.37 10.32
C ILE A 12 -4.40 7.54 9.51
N GLY A 13 -3.54 8.26 8.81
CA GLY A 13 -3.90 9.49 8.11
C GLY A 13 -2.90 9.82 7.00
N PRO A 14 -3.13 10.93 6.27
CA PRO A 14 -2.22 11.35 5.22
C PRO A 14 -0.83 11.65 5.81
N SER A 15 0.20 11.19 5.12
CA SER A 15 1.60 11.51 5.44
C SER A 15 2.15 12.56 4.46
N ALA A 16 3.34 13.08 4.75
CA ALA A 16 3.97 14.09 3.90
C ALA A 16 4.08 13.65 2.43
N ARG A 17 4.31 12.36 2.16
CA ARG A 17 4.37 11.83 0.78
C ARG A 17 3.03 11.87 0.04
N ASN A 18 1.91 11.74 0.76
CA ASN A 18 0.57 11.82 0.18
C ASN A 18 0.20 13.29 -0.12
N LEU A 19 0.70 14.22 0.69
CA LEU A 19 0.43 15.65 0.56
C LEU A 19 1.41 16.39 -0.36
N ASN A 20 2.52 15.76 -0.74
CA ASN A 20 3.51 16.40 -1.61
C ASN A 20 3.10 16.32 -3.09
N GLY A 21 2.14 17.16 -3.48
CA GLY A 21 1.71 17.30 -4.86
C GLY A 21 0.96 18.60 -5.07
N ASP A 22 0.94 19.07 -6.32
CA ASP A 22 0.25 20.31 -6.66
C ASP A 22 -1.24 20.04 -6.83
N LEU A 23 -2.05 20.84 -6.14
CA LEU A 23 -3.50 20.84 -6.26
C LEU A 23 -4.00 22.21 -6.73
N THR A 24 -5.16 22.22 -7.36
CA THR A 24 -5.82 23.45 -7.77
C THR A 24 -6.64 24.01 -6.60
N TYR A 25 -6.26 25.18 -6.11
CA TYR A 25 -7.03 25.97 -5.15
C TYR A 25 -7.73 27.13 -5.85
N SER A 26 -8.68 27.77 -5.16
CA SER A 26 -9.31 29.01 -5.64
C SER A 26 -8.32 30.14 -5.90
N SER A 27 -7.16 30.13 -5.22
CA SER A 27 -6.06 31.08 -5.40
C SER A 27 -5.05 30.70 -6.49
N GLY A 28 -5.22 29.56 -7.16
CA GLY A 28 -4.29 29.01 -8.14
C GLY A 28 -3.72 27.64 -7.74
N SER A 29 -2.77 27.14 -8.53
CA SER A 29 -2.09 25.87 -8.25
C SER A 29 -1.04 26.06 -7.15
N GLU A 30 -1.07 25.20 -6.13
CA GLU A 30 -0.09 25.21 -5.05
C GLU A 30 0.19 23.77 -4.57
N ASN A 31 1.42 23.53 -4.11
CA ASN A 31 1.76 22.27 -3.47
C ASN A 31 0.98 22.11 -2.15
N GLN A 32 0.26 21.00 -2.00
CA GLN A 32 -0.63 20.74 -0.88
C GLN A 32 0.11 20.71 0.49
N LEU A 33 1.33 20.20 0.55
CA LEU A 33 2.14 20.20 1.76
C LEU A 33 2.54 21.64 2.18
N ALA A 34 2.94 22.46 1.22
CA ALA A 34 3.24 23.88 1.47
C ALA A 34 1.99 24.67 1.87
N HIS A 35 0.88 24.45 1.17
CA HIS A 35 -0.39 25.11 1.42
C HIS A 35 -0.87 24.88 2.86
N TRP A 36 -0.91 23.63 3.31
CA TRP A 36 -1.33 23.30 4.68
C TRP A 36 -0.34 23.77 5.75
N THR A 37 0.96 23.79 5.45
CA THR A 37 1.97 24.38 6.35
C THR A 37 1.75 25.89 6.51
N LYS A 38 1.54 26.61 5.41
CA LYS A 38 1.25 28.06 5.41
C LYS A 38 -0.07 28.39 6.12
N ALA A 39 -1.06 27.52 6.00
CA ALA A 39 -2.35 27.65 6.70
C ALA A 39 -2.28 27.33 8.21
N GLY A 40 -1.14 26.86 8.72
CA GLY A 40 -0.99 26.48 10.12
C GLY A 40 -1.64 25.13 10.50
N LEU A 41 -2.02 24.32 9.51
CA LEU A 41 -2.60 22.99 9.72
C LEU A 41 -1.54 21.92 10.00
N LEU A 42 -0.28 22.17 9.60
CA LEU A 42 0.84 21.26 9.79
C LEU A 42 1.98 21.97 10.52
N SER A 43 2.57 21.28 11.49
CA SER A 43 3.78 21.71 12.19
C SER A 43 4.93 20.75 11.90
N GLY A 44 6.11 21.26 11.54
CA GLY A 44 7.31 20.44 11.33
C GLY A 44 7.34 19.64 10.02
N ALA A 45 6.43 19.92 9.08
CA ALA A 45 6.44 19.30 7.76
C ALA A 45 7.70 19.73 6.97
N PRO A 46 8.33 18.80 6.22
CA PRO A 46 9.44 19.16 5.33
C PRO A 46 8.96 20.08 4.20
N ALA A 47 9.86 20.91 3.68
CA ALA A 47 9.55 21.70 2.47
C ALA A 47 9.31 20.76 1.28
N PRO A 48 8.42 21.09 0.32
CA PRO A 48 8.05 20.20 -0.78
C PRO A 48 9.23 19.60 -1.56
N GLY A 49 10.29 20.40 -1.80
CA GLY A 49 11.48 19.95 -2.52
C GLY A 49 12.36 18.94 -1.75
N ALA A 50 12.17 18.81 -0.44
CA ALA A 50 12.85 17.84 0.41
C ALA A 50 11.92 16.73 0.93
N ALA A 51 10.62 16.83 0.63
CA ALA A 51 9.63 15.86 1.06
C ALA A 51 9.57 14.68 0.08
N PRO A 52 9.35 13.44 0.55
CA PRO A 52 9.02 12.34 -0.34
C PRO A 52 7.73 12.63 -1.11
N ARG A 53 7.52 11.94 -2.23
CA ARG A 53 6.28 12.00 -3.01
C ARG A 53 5.84 10.59 -3.37
N THR A 54 4.55 10.33 -3.27
CA THR A 54 3.96 9.08 -3.76
C THR A 54 3.31 9.29 -5.14
N ALA A 55 3.28 8.24 -5.96
CA ALA A 55 2.59 8.29 -7.24
C ALA A 55 1.08 8.39 -7.02
N VAL A 56 0.40 9.13 -7.90
CA VAL A 56 -1.07 9.08 -7.96
C VAL A 56 -1.43 7.77 -8.65
N TRP A 57 -2.02 6.83 -7.91
CA TRP A 57 -2.26 5.47 -8.43
C TRP A 57 -3.19 5.42 -9.64
N THR A 58 -4.01 6.45 -9.86
CA THR A 58 -4.87 6.61 -11.04
C THR A 58 -4.21 7.35 -12.21
N ASP A 59 -3.03 7.97 -12.03
CA ASP A 59 -2.31 8.66 -13.10
C ASP A 59 -1.57 7.65 -13.98
N THR A 60 -2.12 7.33 -15.14
CA THR A 60 -1.56 6.36 -16.08
C THR A 60 -0.23 6.79 -16.72
N LYS A 61 0.20 8.04 -16.53
CA LYS A 61 1.52 8.51 -16.99
C LYS A 61 2.63 8.09 -16.04
N ALA A 62 2.32 7.81 -14.77
CA ALA A 62 3.27 7.30 -13.80
C ALA A 62 3.58 5.81 -14.04
N PRO A 63 4.79 5.33 -13.70
CA PRO A 63 5.14 3.92 -13.82
C PRO A 63 4.15 3.01 -13.07
N LEU A 64 3.82 1.86 -13.68
CA LEU A 64 2.88 0.89 -13.10
C LEU A 64 3.30 0.44 -11.69
N SER A 65 4.59 0.16 -11.50
CA SER A 65 5.15 -0.22 -10.20
C SER A 65 4.89 0.82 -9.13
N ASP A 66 5.09 2.09 -9.45
CA ASP A 66 4.99 3.19 -8.49
C ASP A 66 3.53 3.40 -8.09
N ARG A 67 2.62 3.31 -9.06
CA ARG A 67 1.17 3.38 -8.84
C ARG A 67 0.69 2.23 -7.95
N ALA A 68 1.10 1.00 -8.25
CA ALA A 68 0.70 -0.18 -7.49
C ALA A 68 1.25 -0.17 -6.07
N ARG A 69 2.53 0.19 -5.89
CA ARG A 69 3.14 0.34 -4.57
C ARG A 69 2.49 1.48 -3.78
N ALA A 70 2.13 2.59 -4.41
CA ALA A 70 1.39 3.68 -3.77
C ALA A 70 0.01 3.23 -3.27
N TYR A 71 -0.71 2.44 -4.07
CA TYR A 71 -2.00 1.87 -3.68
C TYR A 71 -1.85 0.89 -2.50
N LEU A 72 -0.86 -0.01 -2.55
CA LEU A 72 -0.60 -0.98 -1.48
C LEU A 72 -0.17 -0.29 -0.18
N ASP A 73 0.65 0.74 -0.25
CA ASP A 73 1.05 1.53 0.93
C ASP A 73 -0.13 2.23 1.58
N ALA A 74 -0.95 2.92 0.80
CA ALA A 74 -2.12 3.65 1.29
C ALA A 74 -3.17 2.74 1.93
N ASN A 75 -3.38 1.53 1.39
CA ASN A 75 -4.45 0.62 1.83
C ASN A 75 -3.98 -0.49 2.78
N CYS A 76 -2.68 -0.81 2.81
CA CYS A 76 -2.15 -1.96 3.54
C CYS A 76 -0.87 -1.65 4.32
N GLY A 77 -0.06 -0.69 3.86
CA GLY A 77 1.25 -0.37 4.42
C GLY A 77 1.24 -0.01 5.92
N HIS A 78 0.14 0.57 6.42
CA HIS A 78 0.01 0.88 7.85
C HIS A 78 0.00 -0.37 8.75
N CYS A 79 -0.48 -1.51 8.26
CA CYS A 79 -0.46 -2.80 8.96
C CYS A 79 0.77 -3.62 8.57
N HIS A 80 1.04 -3.66 7.27
CA HIS A 80 2.11 -4.43 6.65
C HIS A 80 3.38 -3.58 6.58
N ASN A 81 3.97 -3.33 7.74
CA ASN A 81 5.30 -2.73 7.89
C ASN A 81 5.98 -3.31 9.15
N PRO A 82 7.29 -3.09 9.36
CA PRO A 82 8.03 -3.68 10.48
C PRO A 82 7.48 -3.35 11.88
N LEU A 83 6.79 -2.21 12.03
CA LEU A 83 6.22 -1.75 13.30
C LEU A 83 4.70 -1.94 13.38
N GLY A 84 4.07 -2.32 12.26
CA GLY A 84 2.62 -2.49 12.16
C GLY A 84 2.14 -3.81 12.75
N MET A 85 0.82 -3.93 12.89
CA MET A 85 0.19 -5.11 13.50
C MET A 85 0.40 -6.41 12.72
N ALA A 86 0.66 -6.34 11.41
CA ALA A 86 0.94 -7.49 10.56
C ALA A 86 2.44 -7.74 10.41
N SER A 87 3.30 -7.12 11.23
CA SER A 87 4.76 -7.26 11.15
C SER A 87 5.23 -8.72 11.26
N ASN A 88 4.59 -9.51 12.11
CA ASN A 88 4.83 -10.95 12.26
C ASN A 88 4.53 -11.76 10.99
N SER A 89 3.71 -11.23 10.07
CA SER A 89 3.44 -11.87 8.80
C SER A 89 4.67 -11.87 7.90
N GLY A 90 5.62 -10.93 8.12
CA GLY A 90 6.81 -10.67 7.32
C GLY A 90 6.56 -10.17 5.88
N LEU A 91 5.31 -9.81 5.56
CA LEU A 91 4.93 -9.12 4.33
C LEU A 91 4.85 -7.62 4.62
N PHE A 92 5.68 -6.83 3.96
CA PHE A 92 5.75 -5.39 4.11
C PHE A 92 5.36 -4.69 2.80
N LEU A 93 4.33 -3.87 2.87
CA LEU A 93 3.67 -3.20 1.75
C LEU A 93 3.82 -1.67 1.84
N ASN A 94 4.58 -1.17 2.81
CA ASN A 94 4.92 0.24 2.91
C ASN A 94 5.94 0.67 1.84
N LEU A 95 5.87 1.92 1.41
CA LEU A 95 6.67 2.44 0.29
C LEU A 95 8.19 2.43 0.53
N GLU A 96 8.64 2.43 1.78
CA GLU A 96 10.05 2.41 2.15
C GLU A 96 10.70 1.02 2.06
N GLU A 97 9.92 -0.06 1.93
CA GLU A 97 10.50 -1.40 1.77
C GLU A 97 11.00 -1.62 0.34
N GLU A 98 12.28 -1.92 0.19
CA GLU A 98 12.95 -2.14 -1.11
C GLU A 98 13.37 -3.59 -1.32
N ASP A 99 13.39 -4.42 -0.28
CA ASP A 99 13.73 -5.85 -0.37
C ASP A 99 12.57 -6.64 -1.00
N PRO A 100 12.76 -7.23 -2.20
CA PRO A 100 11.71 -7.99 -2.88
C PRO A 100 11.13 -9.13 -2.03
N ALA A 101 11.96 -9.80 -1.23
CA ALA A 101 11.50 -10.90 -0.41
C ALA A 101 10.53 -10.41 0.66
N LYS A 102 10.82 -9.27 1.30
CA LYS A 102 9.93 -8.65 2.30
C LYS A 102 8.69 -8.03 1.68
N GLN A 103 8.76 -7.61 0.42
CA GLN A 103 7.57 -7.22 -0.37
C GLN A 103 6.66 -8.43 -0.70
N GLY A 104 7.10 -9.66 -0.42
CA GLY A 104 6.31 -10.88 -0.63
C GLY A 104 6.69 -11.65 -1.90
N ILE A 105 7.65 -11.18 -2.70
CA ILE A 105 8.04 -11.82 -3.96
C ILE A 105 8.68 -13.17 -3.69
N LEU A 106 8.06 -14.25 -4.20
CA LEU A 106 8.48 -15.65 -3.99
C LEU A 106 8.59 -16.02 -2.51
N ARG A 107 7.86 -15.31 -1.65
CA ARG A 107 7.84 -15.54 -0.23
C ARG A 107 6.67 -16.44 0.14
N ARG A 108 6.95 -17.54 0.86
CA ARG A 108 5.89 -18.36 1.42
C ARG A 108 5.28 -17.69 2.65
N PRO A 109 3.95 -17.71 2.80
CA PRO A 109 3.29 -17.05 3.92
C PRO A 109 3.66 -17.73 5.24
N VAL A 110 3.97 -16.94 6.25
CA VAL A 110 4.17 -17.46 7.62
C VAL A 110 2.83 -17.62 8.35
N ALA A 111 1.88 -16.73 8.10
CA ALA A 111 0.66 -16.58 8.90
C ALA A 111 -0.63 -16.39 8.06
N ALA A 112 -0.68 -16.85 6.81
CA ALA A 112 -1.88 -16.68 5.98
C ALA A 112 -3.01 -17.66 6.32
N GLY A 113 -2.71 -18.84 6.87
CA GLY A 113 -3.71 -19.85 7.26
C GLY A 113 -4.72 -20.11 6.12
N ARG A 114 -6.02 -20.06 6.44
CA ARG A 114 -7.11 -20.16 5.46
C ARG A 114 -7.06 -19.08 4.38
N GLY A 115 -6.60 -17.88 4.72
CA GLY A 115 -6.46 -16.76 3.80
C GLY A 115 -5.42 -16.98 2.70
N SER A 116 -4.58 -18.02 2.77
CA SER A 116 -3.72 -18.42 1.66
C SER A 116 -4.50 -18.97 0.46
N GLY A 117 -5.71 -19.49 0.66
CA GLY A 117 -6.45 -20.21 -0.38
C GLY A 117 -5.73 -21.46 -0.90
N GLY A 118 -4.73 -21.98 -0.17
CA GLY A 118 -3.88 -23.08 -0.61
C GLY A 118 -2.78 -22.66 -1.61
N LEU A 119 -2.63 -21.36 -1.87
CA LEU A 119 -1.57 -20.82 -2.72
C LEU A 119 -0.21 -20.80 -1.99
N GLU A 120 0.86 -20.87 -2.77
CA GLU A 120 2.21 -21.08 -2.22
C GLU A 120 2.91 -19.78 -1.82
N PHE A 121 2.74 -18.70 -2.57
CA PHE A 121 3.50 -17.47 -2.40
C PHE A 121 2.61 -16.25 -2.15
N ASP A 122 3.08 -15.34 -1.28
CA ASP A 122 2.46 -14.04 -1.03
C ASP A 122 2.27 -13.29 -2.37
N ILE A 123 3.37 -13.20 -3.14
CA ILE A 123 3.40 -12.78 -4.52
C ILE A 123 4.13 -13.84 -5.36
N ASP A 124 3.44 -14.35 -6.37
CA ASP A 124 3.98 -15.19 -7.43
C ASP A 124 4.23 -14.35 -8.70
N PRO A 125 5.48 -13.94 -8.99
CA PRO A 125 5.79 -13.02 -10.08
C PRO A 125 5.31 -13.51 -11.44
N GLY A 126 4.68 -12.63 -12.21
CA GLY A 126 4.13 -12.95 -13.52
C GLY A 126 2.88 -13.83 -13.49
N ARG A 127 2.45 -14.32 -12.30
CA ARG A 127 1.29 -15.20 -12.12
C ARG A 127 0.35 -14.63 -11.03
N PRO A 128 -0.44 -13.61 -11.36
CA PRO A 128 -1.28 -12.93 -10.37
C PRO A 128 -2.31 -13.85 -9.70
N GLU A 129 -2.89 -14.78 -10.45
CA GLU A 129 -3.96 -15.67 -9.97
C GLU A 129 -3.45 -16.74 -8.98
N THR A 130 -2.13 -16.94 -8.90
CA THR A 130 -1.48 -17.82 -7.91
C THR A 130 -0.85 -17.05 -6.75
N SER A 131 -1.05 -15.72 -6.70
CA SER A 131 -0.56 -14.86 -5.62
C SER A 131 -1.59 -14.72 -4.50
N ILE A 132 -1.19 -15.02 -3.26
CA ILE A 132 -2.06 -14.87 -2.08
C ILE A 132 -2.54 -13.42 -1.93
N LEU A 133 -1.68 -12.43 -2.18
CA LEU A 133 -2.04 -11.02 -2.09
C LEU A 133 -3.29 -10.70 -2.91
N LEU A 134 -3.31 -11.07 -4.19
CA LEU A 134 -4.44 -10.80 -5.07
C LEU A 134 -5.68 -11.62 -4.69
N HIS A 135 -5.51 -12.88 -4.31
CA HIS A 135 -6.60 -13.73 -3.83
C HIS A 135 -7.35 -13.10 -2.65
N ARG A 136 -6.61 -12.58 -1.66
CA ARG A 136 -7.17 -11.94 -0.47
C ARG A 136 -7.83 -10.60 -0.80
N MET A 137 -7.22 -9.78 -1.67
CA MET A 137 -7.83 -8.53 -2.13
C MET A 137 -9.17 -8.78 -2.83
N ASN A 138 -9.30 -9.88 -3.57
CA ASN A 138 -10.49 -10.22 -4.36
C ASN A 138 -11.58 -10.99 -3.59
N SER A 139 -11.43 -11.18 -2.28
CA SER A 139 -12.38 -11.92 -1.44
C SER A 139 -13.18 -11.00 -0.52
N VAL A 140 -14.45 -11.29 -0.30
CA VAL A 140 -15.29 -10.68 0.76
C VAL A 140 -15.57 -11.65 1.90
N GLU A 141 -14.94 -12.84 1.87
CA GLU A 141 -15.13 -13.84 2.92
C GLU A 141 -14.31 -13.47 4.18
N PRO A 142 -14.94 -13.41 5.37
CA PRO A 142 -14.24 -13.18 6.62
C PRO A 142 -13.10 -14.19 6.86
N GLY A 143 -11.94 -13.68 7.26
CA GLY A 143 -10.73 -14.48 7.45
C GLY A 143 -9.93 -14.77 6.17
N VAL A 144 -10.45 -14.41 4.99
CA VAL A 144 -9.71 -14.42 3.72
C VAL A 144 -9.46 -12.99 3.24
N MET A 145 -10.53 -12.18 3.25
CA MET A 145 -10.52 -10.81 2.75
C MET A 145 -9.43 -9.93 3.38
N MET A 146 -8.88 -9.01 2.58
CA MET A 146 -8.00 -7.95 3.03
C MET A 146 -8.40 -6.59 2.47
N PRO A 147 -8.49 -5.51 3.28
CA PRO A 147 -8.34 -5.51 4.75
C PRO A 147 -9.39 -6.37 5.47
N GLU A 148 -9.04 -6.87 6.67
CA GLU A 148 -9.88 -7.78 7.46
C GLU A 148 -11.16 -7.11 7.99
N LEU A 149 -11.18 -5.79 8.01
CA LEU A 149 -12.24 -4.96 8.57
C LEU A 149 -12.40 -3.69 7.70
N GLY A 150 -13.55 -3.03 7.82
CA GLY A 150 -13.77 -1.72 7.19
C GLY A 150 -14.13 -1.76 5.70
N ARG A 151 -14.38 -2.94 5.12
CA ARG A 151 -14.93 -3.08 3.77
C ARG A 151 -16.00 -4.17 3.68
N SER A 152 -16.92 -4.01 2.73
CA SER A 152 -17.93 -5.02 2.36
C SER A 152 -17.93 -5.34 0.86
N LEU A 153 -17.16 -4.59 0.06
CA LEU A 153 -17.04 -4.72 -1.38
C LEU A 153 -15.57 -4.87 -1.77
N VAL A 154 -15.34 -5.46 -2.93
CA VAL A 154 -14.03 -5.48 -3.57
C VAL A 154 -13.77 -4.11 -4.21
N ASP A 155 -12.56 -3.57 -4.03
CA ASP A 155 -12.08 -2.45 -4.84
C ASP A 155 -11.55 -3.02 -6.16
N GLU A 156 -12.42 -3.04 -7.17
CA GLU A 156 -12.14 -3.64 -8.48
C GLU A 156 -11.00 -2.92 -9.21
N ASP A 157 -10.91 -1.59 -9.08
CA ASP A 157 -9.87 -0.79 -9.72
C ASP A 157 -8.51 -1.04 -9.06
N GLY A 158 -8.48 -1.10 -7.72
CA GLY A 158 -7.29 -1.46 -6.96
C GLY A 158 -6.82 -2.90 -7.23
N VAL A 159 -7.75 -3.85 -7.32
CA VAL A 159 -7.47 -5.25 -7.70
C VAL A 159 -6.94 -5.33 -9.12
N ALA A 160 -7.50 -4.59 -10.07
CA ALA A 160 -7.00 -4.54 -11.44
C ALA A 160 -5.57 -3.98 -11.52
N LEU A 161 -5.30 -2.88 -10.82
CA LEU A 161 -3.96 -2.28 -10.75
C LEU A 161 -2.93 -3.26 -10.19
N VAL A 162 -3.23 -3.90 -9.07
CA VAL A 162 -2.31 -4.86 -8.45
C VAL A 162 -2.15 -6.10 -9.34
N ARG A 163 -3.21 -6.61 -9.97
CA ARG A 163 -3.13 -7.72 -10.93
C ARG A 163 -2.14 -7.41 -12.06
N ASP A 164 -2.24 -6.22 -12.66
CA ASP A 164 -1.35 -5.82 -13.75
C ASP A 164 0.10 -5.66 -13.27
N TYR A 165 0.30 -5.09 -12.09
CA TYR A 165 1.61 -5.02 -11.47
C TYR A 165 2.23 -6.41 -11.26
N LEU A 166 1.50 -7.34 -10.62
CA LEU A 166 1.99 -8.70 -10.40
C LEU A 166 2.30 -9.42 -11.72
N ARG A 167 1.48 -9.19 -12.76
CA ARG A 167 1.70 -9.75 -14.11
C ARG A 167 2.96 -9.19 -14.77
N SER A 168 3.31 -7.93 -14.49
CA SER A 168 4.50 -7.27 -15.05
C SER A 168 5.81 -7.74 -14.41
N LEU A 169 5.76 -8.38 -13.24
CA LEU A 169 6.96 -8.87 -12.56
C LEU A 169 7.62 -10.02 -13.36
N PRO A 170 8.96 -10.11 -13.37
CA PRO A 170 9.67 -11.20 -14.03
C PRO A 170 9.28 -12.54 -13.41
N ALA A 171 8.68 -13.43 -14.20
CA ALA A 171 8.28 -14.76 -13.72
C ALA A 171 9.48 -15.55 -13.20
N SER A 172 9.30 -16.26 -12.09
CA SER A 172 10.27 -17.27 -11.66
C SER A 172 10.31 -18.39 -12.70
N ARG A 173 11.54 -18.77 -13.09
CA ARG A 173 11.81 -19.92 -13.96
C ARG A 173 11.48 -21.23 -13.25
#